data_AF-A0A6S7GRA1-F1
#
_entry.id   AF-A0A6S7GRA1-F1
#
_cell.length_a   1.000
_cell.length_b   1.000
_cell.length_c   1.000
_cell.angle_alpha   90.00
_cell.angle_beta   90.00
_cell.angle_gamma   90.00
#
_symmetry.space_group_name_H-M   'P 1'
#
loop_
_entity.id
_entity.type
_entity.pdbx_description
1 polymer ?
#
loop_
_entity_poly.entity_id
_entity_poly.type
_entity_poly.pdbx_seq_one_letter_code
_entity_poly.pdbx_strand_id
1 'polypeptide(L)' 'EKKSILLDYTEVGVSKLRMVRNYKRKTDRANWSEEQMKLAILAVENKELSIRKAAVVFGVPKDSLNRRVQDPIKSYRYL' A
#
# COMPACT_ATOMS: atom_id res chain seq x y z
N GLU A 1 49.97 5.11 -0.75
CA GLU A 1 49.83 5.70 0.61
C GLU A 1 48.44 6.30 0.72
N LYS A 2 47.63 5.81 1.66
CA LYS A 2 46.30 6.37 1.95
C LYS A 2 46.50 7.72 2.64
N LYS A 3 45.95 8.79 2.09
CA LYS A 3 45.59 9.99 2.87
C LYS A 3 44.08 10.22 2.76
N SER A 4 43.43 9.96 3.90
CA SER A 4 42.25 10.65 4.46
C SER A 4 41.06 10.84 3.52
N ILE A 5 39.98 10.05 3.56
CA ILE A 5 39.06 9.80 4.68
C ILE A 5 38.77 11.10 5.47
N LEU A 6 37.58 11.68 5.22
CA LEU A 6 36.94 12.83 5.89
C LEU A 6 37.42 14.24 5.49
N LEU A 7 36.62 14.92 4.66
CA LEU A 7 35.89 16.18 4.97
C LEU A 7 35.76 17.07 3.74
N ASP A 8 34.64 16.93 3.04
CA ASP A 8 33.78 18.09 2.72
C ASP A 8 32.35 17.65 2.33
N TYR A 9 31.55 17.25 3.32
CA TYR A 9 30.10 17.48 3.27
C TYR A 9 29.91 19.01 3.25
N THR A 10 29.33 19.59 2.20
CA THR A 10 27.95 20.10 2.27
C THR A 10 27.24 20.10 0.91
N GLU A 11 27.83 19.49 -0.13
CA GLU A 11 27.32 19.45 -1.52
C GLU A 11 26.28 18.34 -1.79
N VAL A 12 25.30 18.17 -0.91
CA VAL A 12 24.30 17.09 -1.00
C VAL A 12 22.93 17.59 -1.49
N GLY A 13 22.69 17.48 -2.80
CA GLY A 13 21.37 17.61 -3.41
C GLY A 13 21.50 18.24 -4.79
N VAL A 14 21.43 17.54 -5.91
CA VAL A 14 20.29 16.76 -6.41
C VAL A 14 20.83 15.79 -7.48
N SER A 15 21.33 14.61 -7.11
CA SER A 15 21.69 13.57 -8.09
C SER A 15 21.25 12.17 -7.68
N LYS A 16 21.06 11.93 -6.37
CA LYS A 16 20.50 10.67 -5.84
C LYS A 16 18.97 10.55 -6.01
N LEU A 17 18.31 11.51 -6.69
CA LEU A 17 16.85 11.59 -6.82
C LEU A 17 16.32 11.27 -8.23
N ARG A 18 17.15 10.97 -9.23
CA ARG A 18 16.70 10.76 -10.62
C ARG A 18 16.99 9.37 -11.20
N MET A 19 16.80 8.33 -10.40
CA MET A 19 16.60 6.98 -10.94
C MET A 19 15.28 6.38 -10.43
N VAL A 20 14.18 7.07 -10.71
CA VAL A 20 12.84 6.49 -10.60
C VAL A 20 12.48 5.96 -11.98
N ARG A 21 12.61 4.64 -12.16
CA ARG A 21 12.13 3.93 -13.35
C ARG A 21 10.68 4.33 -13.65
N ASN A 22 10.42 4.95 -14.81
CA ASN A 22 9.06 5.25 -15.28
C ASN A 22 8.39 3.96 -15.79
N TYR A 23 8.05 3.06 -14.87
CA TYR A 23 7.38 1.81 -15.19
C TYR A 23 5.86 2.03 -15.21
N LYS A 24 5.29 2.11 -16.41
CA LYS A 24 3.83 2.04 -16.58
C LYS A 24 3.37 0.60 -16.39
N ARG A 25 2.36 0.36 -15.55
CA ARG A 25 1.81 -0.99 -15.36
C ARG A 25 1.15 -1.45 -16.66
N LYS A 26 1.29 -2.75 -16.97
CA LYS A 26 0.69 -3.38 -18.15
C LYS A 26 -0.75 -3.86 -17.92
N THR A 27 -1.20 -3.87 -16.66
CA THR A 27 -2.49 -4.48 -16.26
C THR A 27 -3.17 -3.65 -15.19
N ASP A 28 -4.50 -3.63 -15.24
CA ASP A 28 -5.37 -3.05 -14.21
C ASP A 28 -5.64 -4.01 -13.04
N ARG A 29 -4.80 -5.05 -12.89
CA ARG A 29 -4.92 -6.01 -11.78
C ARG A 29 -4.80 -5.26 -10.45
N ALA A 30 -5.81 -5.47 -9.60
CA ALA A 30 -6.01 -4.78 -8.33
C ALA A 30 -6.43 -3.30 -8.45
N ASN A 31 -7.03 -2.89 -9.57
CA ASN A 31 -7.74 -1.63 -9.68
C ASN A 31 -9.13 -1.75 -9.04
N TRP A 32 -9.17 -1.84 -7.71
CA TRP A 32 -10.40 -1.69 -6.93
C TRP A 32 -10.40 -0.33 -6.25
N SER A 33 -11.57 0.26 -6.08
CA SER A 33 -11.69 1.54 -5.39
C SER A 33 -11.23 1.41 -3.94
N GLU A 34 -10.34 2.30 -3.51
CA GLU A 34 -9.88 2.34 -2.12
C GLU A 34 -11.04 2.53 -1.15
N GLU A 35 -12.03 3.36 -1.50
CA GLU A 35 -13.23 3.62 -0.71
C GLU A 35 -14.03 2.35 -0.47
N GLN A 36 -14.23 1.53 -1.51
CA GLN A 36 -14.95 0.26 -1.40
C GLN A 36 -14.22 -0.73 -0.48
N MET A 37 -12.88 -0.73 -0.50
CA MET A 37 -12.09 -1.54 0.43
C MET A 37 -12.23 -1.06 1.87
N LYS A 38 -12.27 0.25 2.12
CA LYS A 38 -12.49 0.81 3.46
C LYS A 38 -13.85 0.39 4.01
N LEU A 39 -14.91 0.58 3.23
CA LEU A 39 -16.26 0.18 3.61
C LEU A 39 -16.36 -1.33 3.88
N ALA A 40 -15.70 -2.15 3.06
CA ALA A 40 -15.65 -3.59 3.25
C ALA A 40 -14.94 -4.00 4.55
N ILE A 41 -13.84 -3.31 4.92
CA ILE A 41 -13.13 -3.56 6.17
C ILE A 41 -14.02 -3.19 7.36
N LEU A 42 -14.62 -2.00 7.35
CA LEU A 42 -15.52 -1.54 8.41
C LEU A 42 -16.70 -2.49 8.64
N ALA A 43 -17.36 -2.94 7.56
CA ALA A 43 -18.48 -3.88 7.67
C ALA A 43 -18.06 -5.25 8.27
N VAL A 44 -16.82 -5.67 8.03
CA VAL A 44 -16.27 -6.91 8.61
C VAL A 44 -15.84 -6.70 10.07
N GLU A 45 -15.20 -5.58 10.40
CA GLU A 45 -14.79 -5.22 11.76
C GLU A 45 -16.01 -5.04 12.69
N ASN A 46 -17.06 -4.39 12.19
CA ASN A 46 -18.36 -4.25 12.87
C ASN A 46 -19.14 -5.57 12.99
N LYS A 47 -18.63 -6.66 12.40
CA LYS A 47 -19.28 -7.98 12.33
C LYS A 47 -20.66 -7.97 11.63
N GLU A 48 -20.94 -6.96 10.81
CA GLU A 48 -22.18 -6.86 10.03
C GLU A 48 -22.19 -7.86 8.87
N LEU A 49 -21.03 -8.06 8.23
CA LEU A 49 -20.87 -8.95 7.08
C LEU A 49 -19.68 -9.90 7.27
N SER A 50 -19.81 -11.13 6.76
CA SER A 50 -18.67 -12.02 6.64
C SER A 50 -17.74 -11.57 5.51
N ILE A 51 -16.44 -11.87 5.61
CA ILE A 51 -15.42 -11.49 4.62
C ILE A 51 -15.85 -11.83 3.19
N ARG A 52 -16.45 -13.02 2.98
CA ARG A 52 -16.91 -13.44 1.66
C ARG A 52 -18.08 -12.60 1.16
N LYS A 53 -19.03 -12.26 2.04
CA LYS A 53 -20.21 -11.45 1.69
C LYS A 53 -19.82 -10.00 1.42
N ALA A 54 -18.97 -9.41 2.27
CA ALA A 54 -18.42 -8.07 2.07
C ALA A 54 -17.65 -7.94 0.74
N ALA A 55 -16.81 -8.92 0.41
CA ALA A 55 -16.07 -8.94 -0.86
C ALA A 55 -16.99 -8.86 -2.08
N VAL A 56 -18.12 -9.57 -2.07
CA VAL A 56 -19.09 -9.55 -3.17
C VAL A 56 -19.87 -8.23 -3.20
N VAL A 57 -20.33 -7.74 -2.04
CA VAL A 57 -21.14 -6.52 -1.94
C VAL A 57 -20.38 -5.28 -2.39
N PHE A 58 -19.12 -5.14 -1.96
CA PHE A 58 -18.28 -3.98 -2.27
C PHE A 58 -17.40 -4.19 -3.53
N GLY A 59 -17.54 -5.33 -4.22
CA GLY A 59 -16.77 -5.62 -5.44
C GLY A 59 -15.26 -5.69 -5.23
N VAL A 60 -14.80 -6.04 -4.03
CA VAL A 60 -13.37 -6.12 -3.68
C VAL A 60 -12.88 -7.57 -3.65
N PRO A 61 -11.59 -7.85 -3.97
CA PRO A 61 -11.10 -9.22 -3.94
C PRO A 61 -11.05 -9.78 -2.52
N LYS A 62 -11.68 -10.95 -2.31
CA LYS A 62 -11.79 -11.63 -1.00
C LYS A 62 -10.44 -11.80 -0.30
N ASP A 63 -9.40 -12.28 -1.00
CA ASP A 63 -8.10 -12.52 -0.37
C ASP A 63 -7.39 -11.20 -0.01
N SER A 64 -7.63 -10.16 -0.81
CA SER A 64 -7.13 -8.80 -0.54
C SER A 64 -7.80 -8.19 0.69
N LEU A 65 -9.11 -8.43 0.86
CA LEU A 65 -9.86 -8.01 2.04
C LEU A 65 -9.38 -8.79 3.28
N ASN A 66 -9.32 -10.13 3.20
CA ASN A 66 -8.90 -10.98 4.31
C ASN A 66 -7.51 -10.59 4.85
N ARG A 67 -6.54 -10.37 3.96
CA ARG A 67 -5.19 -9.96 4.37
C ARG A 67 -5.18 -8.62 5.12
N ARG A 68 -6.05 -7.68 4.75
CA ARG A 68 -6.13 -6.36 5.40
C ARG A 68 -6.78 -6.44 6.78
N VAL A 69 -7.81 -7.28 6.92
CA VAL A 69 -8.47 -7.54 8.20
C VAL A 69 -7.55 -8.29 9.16
N GLN A 70 -6.71 -9.21 8.65
CA GLN A 70 -5.75 -9.97 9.46
C GLN A 70 -4.47 -9.19 9.82
N ASP A 71 -4.07 -8.21 9.01
CA ASP A 71 -2.89 -7.38 9.24
C ASP A 71 -3.31 -6.03 9.89
N PRO A 72 -3.40 -5.91 11.23
CA PRO A 72 -3.90 -4.69 11.88
C PRO A 72 -3.09 -3.43 11.54
N ILE A 73 -1.76 -3.57 11.37
CA ILE A 73 -0.86 -2.48 10.95
C ILE A 73 -1.27 -1.89 9.58
N LYS A 74 -1.85 -2.70 8.70
CA LYS A 74 -2.35 -2.24 7.40
C LYS A 74 -3.78 -1.73 7.48
N SER A 75 -4.62 -2.26 8.39
CA SER A 75 -5.99 -1.78 8.60
C SER A 75 -6.01 -0.28 8.95
N TYR A 76 -5.10 0.20 9.81
CA TYR A 76 -5.00 1.63 10.17
C TYR A 76 -4.74 2.60 9.01
N ARG A 77 -4.25 2.10 7.85
CA ARG A 77 -4.08 2.94 6.66
C ARG A 77 -5.40 3.23 5.94
N TYR A 78 -6.45 2.47 6.30
CA TYR A 78 -7.76 2.47 5.68
C TYR A 78 -8.87 2.98 6.61
N LEU A 79 -8.56 3.26 7.87
CA LEU A 79 -9.35 4.07 8.78
C LEU A 79 -9.05 5.56 8.56
#